data_AF-A0A4V6T628-F1
#
_entry.id   AF-A0A4V6T628-F1
#
_cell.length_a   1.000
_cell.length_b   1.000
_cell.length_c   1.000
_cell.angle_alpha   90.00
_cell.angle_beta   90.00
_cell.angle_gamma   90.00
#
_symmetry.space_group_name_H-M   'P 1'
#
loop_
_entity.id
_entity.type
_entity.pdbx_description
1 polymer ?
#
loop_
_entity_poly.entity_id
_entity_poly.type
_entity_poly.pdbx_seq_one_letter_code
_entity_poly.pdbx_strand_id
1 'polypeptide(L)'
;MTAPPPPSTESDDPGPERPDARRLQGSAYVDDDGSADAALRTALEAWGSGAGSRPAVLAALVDARLLVPVVAVLGEVEVGDDGLARDKTSDMAAVLLAGADGRMALVAFTDLPALAAWDPTARPVPVAAPLAAATAVQEGAAALVLDVAGPHRFVLDGDDLHRFAAGWRPVRLEDGGWGWLGRAGD
;
A
#
# COMPACT_ATOMS: atom_id res chain seq x y z
N MET A 1 48.87 -42.37 -21.96
CA MET A 1 48.17 -41.86 -20.76
C MET A 1 48.57 -40.41 -20.59
N THR A 2 47.72 -39.47 -21.01
CA THR A 2 47.95 -38.02 -20.95
C THR A 2 46.96 -37.43 -19.95
N ALA A 3 47.46 -36.65 -19.00
CA ALA A 3 46.68 -36.03 -17.91
C ALA A 3 45.74 -34.91 -18.43
N PRO A 4 44.60 -34.63 -17.75
CA PRO A 4 43.68 -33.57 -18.14
C PRO A 4 44.19 -32.17 -17.71
N PRO A 5 43.72 -31.08 -18.34
CA PRO A 5 44.08 -29.70 -17.97
C PRO A 5 43.38 -29.25 -16.67
N PRO A 6 43.90 -28.22 -15.97
CA PRO A 6 43.28 -27.68 -14.77
C PRO A 6 42.02 -26.85 -15.08
N PRO A 7 41.06 -26.72 -14.14
CA PRO A 7 39.88 -25.89 -14.34
C PRO A 7 40.21 -24.39 -14.19
N SER A 8 39.66 -23.59 -15.11
CA SER A 8 39.60 -22.13 -15.03
C SER A 8 38.74 -21.69 -13.84
N THR A 9 39.27 -20.85 -12.95
CA THR A 9 38.50 -20.22 -11.88
C THR A 9 37.93 -18.91 -12.42
N GLU A 10 36.67 -18.93 -12.85
CA GLU A 10 35.87 -17.72 -13.07
C GLU A 10 35.45 -17.19 -11.69
N SER A 11 35.98 -16.01 -11.32
CA SER A 11 35.56 -15.29 -10.12
C SER A 11 34.25 -14.57 -10.43
N ASP A 12 33.14 -15.20 -10.06
CA ASP A 12 31.81 -14.59 -10.06
C ASP A 12 31.71 -13.72 -8.79
N ASP A 13 31.94 -12.41 -8.94
CA ASP A 13 31.70 -11.42 -7.88
C ASP A 13 30.28 -10.88 -8.04
N PRO A 14 29.30 -11.31 -7.23
CA PRO A 14 27.97 -10.73 -7.28
C PRO A 14 28.05 -9.32 -6.69
N GLY A 15 27.95 -8.32 -7.57
CA GLY A 15 27.79 -6.92 -7.18
C GLY A 15 26.61 -6.73 -6.21
N PRO A 16 26.56 -5.61 -5.48
CA PRO A 16 25.63 -5.43 -4.36
C PRO A 16 24.18 -5.59 -4.81
N GLU A 17 23.51 -6.61 -4.25
CA GLU A 17 22.09 -6.90 -4.47
C GLU A 17 21.26 -5.63 -4.22
N ARG A 18 20.50 -5.21 -5.24
CA ARG A 18 19.47 -4.18 -5.07
C ARG A 18 18.42 -4.76 -4.12
N PRO A 19 18.04 -4.06 -3.03
CA PRO A 19 17.12 -4.59 -2.05
C PRO A 19 15.82 -5.02 -2.72
N ASP A 20 15.46 -6.29 -2.49
CA ASP A 20 14.28 -6.98 -3.02
C ASP A 20 13.04 -6.08 -2.96
N ALA A 21 12.53 -5.71 -4.14
CA ALA A 21 11.15 -5.29 -4.30
C ALA A 21 10.28 -6.41 -3.73
N ARG A 22 9.76 -6.21 -2.51
CA ARG A 22 8.91 -7.18 -1.83
C ARG A 22 7.65 -7.37 -2.64
N ARG A 23 7.73 -8.35 -3.53
CA ARG A 23 6.65 -9.04 -4.21
C ARG A 23 5.53 -9.22 -3.20
N LEU A 24 4.37 -8.60 -3.44
CA LEU A 24 3.16 -8.75 -2.61
C LEU A 24 2.92 -10.26 -2.44
N GLN A 25 3.34 -10.83 -1.31
CA GLN A 25 3.20 -12.25 -1.02
C GLN A 25 1.72 -12.54 -0.84
N GLY A 26 1.27 -13.71 -1.32
CA GLY A 26 -0.14 -14.09 -1.45
C GLY A 26 -1.02 -13.66 -0.27
N SER A 27 -2.11 -12.98 -0.62
CA SER A 27 -3.09 -12.38 0.29
C SER A 27 -3.56 -13.33 1.40
N ALA A 28 -3.55 -12.86 2.66
CA ALA A 28 -4.20 -13.52 3.80
C ALA A 28 -5.74 -13.53 3.71
N TYR A 29 -6.30 -13.02 2.62
CA TYR A 29 -7.73 -12.78 2.38
C TYR A 29 -8.20 -13.60 1.17
N VAL A 30 -8.00 -14.92 1.20
CA VAL A 30 -8.36 -15.83 0.09
C VAL A 30 -9.88 -15.82 -0.21
N ASP A 31 -10.71 -15.61 0.82
CA ASP A 31 -12.18 -15.57 0.73
C ASP A 31 -12.75 -14.14 0.82
N ASP A 32 -11.96 -13.12 0.46
CA ASP A 32 -12.44 -11.73 0.45
C ASP A 32 -13.53 -11.53 -0.61
N ASP A 33 -14.75 -11.21 -0.17
CA ASP A 33 -15.85 -10.85 -1.05
C ASP A 33 -15.74 -9.41 -1.58
N GLY A 34 -14.73 -8.67 -1.11
CA GLY A 34 -14.44 -7.30 -1.52
C GLY A 34 -15.41 -6.26 -0.96
N SER A 35 -16.25 -6.61 0.01
CA SER A 35 -17.15 -5.68 0.69
C SER A 35 -16.43 -4.88 1.78
N ALA A 36 -16.79 -3.61 1.98
CA ALA A 36 -16.17 -2.81 3.04
C ALA A 36 -16.53 -3.35 4.43
N ASP A 37 -15.56 -3.26 5.34
CA ASP A 37 -15.76 -3.51 6.77
C ASP A 37 -16.92 -2.65 7.29
N ALA A 38 -17.83 -3.25 8.04
CA ALA A 38 -19.05 -2.59 8.48
C ALA A 38 -18.78 -1.43 9.44
N ALA A 39 -17.82 -1.59 10.36
CA ALA A 39 -17.47 -0.55 11.32
C ALA A 39 -16.78 0.64 10.62
N LEU A 40 -15.87 0.35 9.67
CA LEU A 40 -15.24 1.37 8.86
C LEU A 40 -16.26 2.13 8.00
N ARG A 41 -17.19 1.41 7.33
CA ARG A 41 -18.26 2.02 6.54
C ARG A 41 -19.09 2.99 7.39
N THR A 42 -19.57 2.55 8.55
CA THR A 42 -20.34 3.41 9.46
C THR A 42 -19.55 4.63 9.93
N ALA A 43 -18.26 4.47 10.24
CA ALA A 43 -17.41 5.59 10.65
C ALA A 43 -17.19 6.61 9.52
N LEU A 44 -16.99 6.13 8.29
CA LEU A 44 -16.82 6.97 7.09
C LEU A 44 -18.10 7.70 6.70
N GLU A 45 -19.27 7.05 6.81
CA GLU A 45 -20.59 7.68 6.63
C GLU A 45 -20.82 8.82 7.63
N ALA A 46 -20.52 8.56 8.91
CA ALA A 46 -20.62 9.59 9.95
C ALA A 46 -19.64 10.74 9.69
N TRP A 47 -18.39 10.44 9.30
CA TRP A 47 -17.39 11.44 8.94
C TRP A 47 -17.84 12.31 7.77
N GLY A 48 -18.31 11.69 6.68
CA GLY A 48 -18.78 12.40 5.48
C GLY A 48 -20.02 13.27 5.71
N SER A 49 -20.86 12.91 6.68
CA SER A 49 -22.02 13.72 7.08
C SER A 49 -21.71 14.80 8.14
N GLY A 50 -20.48 14.83 8.65
CA GLY A 50 -20.05 15.77 9.71
C GLY A 50 -20.49 15.37 11.13
N ALA A 51 -21.16 14.23 11.30
CA ALA A 51 -21.56 13.69 12.60
C ALA A 51 -20.46 12.87 13.29
N GLY A 52 -19.46 12.42 12.51
CA GLY A 52 -18.34 11.61 12.97
C GLY A 52 -17.11 12.42 13.32
N SER A 53 -16.08 11.74 13.82
CA SER A 53 -14.79 12.35 14.15
C SER A 53 -13.66 11.56 13.50
N ARG A 54 -12.57 12.25 13.16
CA ARG A 54 -11.38 11.63 12.56
C ARG A 54 -10.86 10.46 13.39
N PRO A 55 -10.67 10.57 14.73
CA PRO A 55 -10.20 9.44 15.52
C PRO A 55 -11.13 8.22 15.50
N ALA A 56 -12.46 8.41 15.36
CA ALA A 56 -13.40 7.31 15.22
C ALA A 56 -13.20 6.56 13.89
N VAL A 57 -12.91 7.26 12.80
CA VAL A 57 -12.54 6.64 11.52
C VAL A 57 -11.23 5.88 11.68
N LEU A 58 -10.22 6.50 12.29
CA LEU A 58 -8.92 5.84 12.51
C LEU A 58 -9.06 4.58 13.36
N ALA A 59 -9.89 4.60 14.40
CA ALA A 59 -10.13 3.45 15.27
C ALA A 59 -10.78 2.29 14.49
N ALA A 60 -11.78 2.57 13.66
CA ALA A 60 -12.40 1.56 12.79
C ALA A 60 -11.46 1.06 11.69
N LEU A 61 -10.53 1.91 11.23
CA LEU A 61 -9.57 1.58 10.18
C LEU A 61 -8.51 0.56 10.64
N VAL A 62 -8.13 0.54 11.93
CA VAL A 62 -7.03 -0.30 12.45
C VAL A 62 -7.15 -1.77 12.07
N ASP A 63 -8.36 -2.34 12.16
CA ASP A 63 -8.60 -3.77 11.94
C ASP A 63 -9.22 -4.04 10.55
N ALA A 64 -9.41 -2.99 9.74
CA ALA A 64 -10.01 -3.10 8.42
C ALA A 64 -9.01 -3.59 7.36
N ARG A 65 -9.54 -4.34 6.40
CA ARG A 65 -8.88 -4.62 5.12
C ARG A 65 -9.16 -3.48 4.15
N LEU A 66 -8.14 -3.04 3.41
CA LEU A 66 -8.26 -2.14 2.27
C LEU A 66 -7.92 -2.85 0.97
N LEU A 67 -8.43 -2.36 -0.15
CA LEU A 67 -8.06 -2.78 -1.49
C LEU A 67 -7.08 -1.76 -2.08
N VAL A 68 -5.82 -2.13 -2.20
CA VAL A 68 -4.82 -1.30 -2.88
C VAL A 68 -4.84 -1.67 -4.36
N PRO A 69 -5.09 -0.72 -5.28
CA PRO A 69 -5.05 -1.00 -6.71
C PRO A 69 -3.60 -1.22 -7.15
N VAL A 70 -3.39 -2.22 -7.99
CA VAL A 70 -2.13 -2.43 -8.69
C VAL A 70 -2.36 -2.40 -10.19
N VAL A 71 -1.46 -1.74 -10.91
CA VAL A 71 -1.47 -1.63 -12.37
C VAL A 71 -0.17 -2.22 -12.92
N ALA A 72 -0.24 -2.76 -14.13
CA ALA A 72 0.95 -3.21 -14.83
C ALA A 72 1.77 -1.99 -15.25
N VAL A 73 3.00 -1.89 -14.75
CA VAL A 73 3.96 -0.91 -15.28
C VAL A 73 4.68 -1.60 -16.44
N LEU A 74 4.63 -0.99 -17.62
CA LEU A 74 5.44 -1.45 -18.74
C LEU A 74 6.90 -1.12 -18.39
N GLY A 75 7.72 -2.13 -18.11
CA GLY A 75 9.16 -1.92 -17.86
C GLY A 75 9.83 -1.20 -19.04
N GLU A 76 10.77 -0.31 -18.73
CA GLU A 76 11.64 0.31 -19.73
C GLU A 76 12.40 -0.78 -20.49
N VAL A 77 12.37 -0.71 -21.82
CA VAL A 77 13.14 -1.61 -22.67
C VAL A 77 14.59 -1.14 -22.63
N GLU A 78 15.45 -1.82 -21.87
CA GLU A 78 16.89 -1.73 -22.12
C GLU A 78 17.18 -2.47 -23.43
N VAL A 79 17.52 -1.70 -24.48
CA VAL A 79 18.08 -2.26 -25.71
C VAL A 79 19.51 -2.67 -25.38
N GLY A 80 19.75 -3.97 -25.20
CA GLY A 80 21.10 -4.51 -25.18
C GLY A 80 21.80 -4.25 -26.51
N ASP A 81 23.11 -4.09 -26.48
CA ASP A 81 23.97 -3.88 -27.66
C ASP A 81 23.88 -5.00 -28.72
N ASP A 82 23.13 -6.09 -28.45
CA ASP A 82 22.86 -7.21 -29.36
C ASP A 82 21.55 -7.08 -30.16
N GLY A 83 20.77 -6.02 -29.95
CA GLY A 83 19.54 -5.74 -30.70
C GLY A 83 18.40 -6.75 -30.44
N LEU A 84 18.51 -7.59 -29.40
CA LEU A 84 17.49 -8.55 -29.04
C LEU A 84 16.62 -7.99 -27.90
N ALA A 85 15.37 -7.67 -28.22
CA ALA A 85 14.36 -7.36 -27.21
C ALA A 85 14.13 -8.60 -26.33
N ARG A 86 14.58 -8.55 -25.07
CA ARG A 86 14.24 -9.57 -24.08
C ARG A 86 12.93 -9.18 -23.40
N ASP A 87 12.04 -10.15 -23.29
CA ASP A 87 10.65 -9.95 -22.88
C ASP A 87 10.50 -9.51 -21.42
N LYS A 88 9.78 -8.39 -21.27
CA LYS A 88 8.87 -7.96 -20.20
C LYS A 88 8.77 -8.85 -18.95
N THR A 89 9.52 -8.52 -17.92
CA THR A 89 9.02 -8.63 -16.54
C THR A 89 7.97 -7.54 -16.32
N SER A 90 6.69 -7.93 -16.25
CA SER A 90 5.62 -7.03 -15.83
C SER A 90 5.72 -6.81 -14.32
N ASP A 91 6.32 -5.71 -13.89
CA ASP A 91 6.28 -5.30 -12.49
C ASP A 91 4.90 -4.72 -12.15
N MET A 92 4.33 -5.20 -11.05
CA MET A 92 3.07 -4.71 -10.51
C MET A 92 3.37 -3.73 -9.40
N ALA A 93 2.99 -2.46 -9.58
CA ALA A 93 3.21 -1.41 -8.59
C ALA A 93 1.88 -0.95 -8.00
N ALA A 94 1.90 -0.59 -6.71
CA ALA A 94 0.81 0.13 -6.09
C ALA A 94 0.69 1.52 -6.73
N VAL A 95 -0.55 2.00 -6.89
CA VAL A 95 -0.78 3.30 -7.54
C VAL A 95 -0.58 4.44 -6.55
N LEU A 96 0.31 5.38 -6.90
CA LEU A 96 0.45 6.67 -6.24
C LEU A 96 -0.21 7.76 -7.08
N LEU A 97 -1.00 8.63 -6.46
CA LEU A 97 -1.52 9.85 -7.08
C LEU A 97 -0.63 11.05 -6.74
N ALA A 98 -0.34 11.88 -7.74
CA ALA A 98 0.27 13.18 -7.52
C ALA A 98 -0.80 14.22 -7.16
N GLY A 99 -0.64 14.87 -6.02
CA GLY A 99 -1.42 16.04 -5.63
C GLY A 99 -1.05 17.27 -6.47
N ALA A 100 -1.92 18.29 -6.47
CA ALA A 100 -1.63 19.56 -7.17
C ALA A 100 -0.42 20.31 -6.58
N ASP A 101 -0.04 19.99 -5.34
CA ASP A 101 1.14 20.48 -4.64
C ASP A 101 2.40 19.64 -4.92
N GLY A 102 2.32 18.65 -5.81
CA GLY A 102 3.41 17.76 -6.19
C GLY A 102 3.68 16.64 -5.19
N ARG A 103 2.99 16.59 -4.04
CA ARG A 103 3.16 15.50 -3.08
C ARG A 103 2.41 14.25 -3.55
N MET A 104 3.01 13.09 -3.32
CA MET A 104 2.40 11.80 -3.68
C MET A 104 1.47 11.32 -2.57
N ALA A 105 0.43 10.59 -2.94
CA ALA A 105 -0.47 9.89 -2.02
C ALA A 105 -0.72 8.47 -2.51
N LEU A 106 -0.64 7.48 -1.61
CA LEU A 106 -1.09 6.13 -1.90
C LEU A 106 -2.62 6.11 -1.93
N VAL A 107 -3.22 5.49 -2.94
CA VAL A 107 -4.66 5.27 -2.97
C VAL A 107 -5.02 3.88 -2.48
N ALA A 108 -6.12 3.78 -1.76
CA ALA A 108 -6.73 2.53 -1.37
C ALA A 108 -8.25 2.68 -1.34
N PHE A 109 -8.95 1.54 -1.38
CA PHE A 109 -10.40 1.51 -1.43
C PHE A 109 -10.95 0.62 -0.32
N THR A 110 -12.12 0.97 0.19
CA THR A 110 -12.78 0.18 1.23
C THR A 110 -13.52 -1.01 0.64
N ASP A 111 -14.00 -0.90 -0.61
CA ASP A 111 -14.71 -1.96 -1.32
C ASP A 111 -14.48 -1.96 -2.85
N LEU A 112 -14.92 -3.05 -3.49
CA LEU A 112 -14.82 -3.23 -4.94
C LEU A 112 -15.64 -2.18 -5.73
N PRO A 113 -16.87 -1.81 -5.35
CA PRO A 113 -17.60 -0.72 -6.01
C PRO A 113 -16.83 0.61 -6.04
N ALA A 114 -16.23 1.03 -4.93
CA ALA A 114 -15.45 2.27 -4.85
C ALA A 114 -14.19 2.20 -5.74
N LEU A 115 -13.50 1.06 -5.74
CA LEU A 115 -12.35 0.83 -6.62
C LEU A 115 -12.76 0.88 -8.10
N ALA A 116 -13.83 0.18 -8.47
CA ALA A 116 -14.31 0.12 -9.86
C ALA A 116 -14.86 1.47 -10.36
N ALA A 117 -15.41 2.30 -9.47
CA ALA A 117 -15.82 3.67 -9.79
C ALA A 117 -14.62 4.58 -10.10
N TRP A 118 -13.46 4.30 -9.51
CA TRP A 118 -12.21 5.01 -9.79
C TRP A 118 -11.52 4.48 -11.05
N ASP A 119 -11.27 3.17 -11.13
CA ASP A 119 -10.69 2.50 -12.29
C ASP A 119 -11.20 1.04 -12.38
N PRO A 120 -12.08 0.72 -13.34
CA PRO A 120 -12.62 -0.63 -13.49
C PRO A 120 -11.60 -1.65 -14.01
N THR A 121 -10.42 -1.21 -14.46
CA THR A 121 -9.34 -2.08 -14.95
C THR A 121 -8.29 -2.38 -13.88
N ALA A 122 -8.30 -1.65 -12.76
CA ALA A 122 -7.38 -1.86 -11.66
C ALA A 122 -7.59 -3.24 -11.02
N ARG A 123 -6.49 -3.92 -10.73
CA ARG A 123 -6.55 -5.20 -10.01
C ARG A 123 -6.55 -4.93 -8.50
N PRO A 124 -7.56 -5.42 -7.75
CA PRO A 124 -7.59 -5.23 -6.31
C PRO A 124 -6.57 -6.15 -5.62
N VAL A 125 -5.77 -5.60 -4.73
CA VAL A 125 -4.97 -6.37 -3.77
C VAL A 125 -5.48 -6.06 -2.36
N PRO A 126 -6.06 -7.05 -1.66
CA PRO A 126 -6.47 -6.85 -0.28
C PRO A 126 -5.26 -6.81 0.66
N VAL A 127 -5.21 -5.77 1.50
CA VAL A 127 -4.10 -5.47 2.42
C VAL A 127 -4.67 -4.98 3.75
N ALA A 128 -4.08 -5.36 4.87
CA ALA A 128 -4.44 -4.77 6.17
C ALA A 128 -4.16 -3.26 6.14
N ALA A 129 -5.06 -2.43 6.66
CA ALA A 129 -4.91 -0.97 6.60
C ALA A 129 -3.58 -0.47 7.19
N PRO A 130 -3.06 -1.00 8.33
CA PRO A 130 -1.76 -0.58 8.85
C PRO A 130 -0.60 -0.86 7.89
N LEU A 131 -0.67 -1.97 7.15
CA LEU A 131 0.33 -2.30 6.13
C LEU A 131 0.23 -1.34 4.93
N ALA A 132 -0.98 -0.98 4.48
CA ALA A 132 -1.16 0.02 3.43
C ALA A 132 -0.58 1.39 3.85
N ALA A 133 -0.80 1.81 5.09
CA ALA A 133 -0.19 3.04 5.62
C ALA A 133 1.34 2.95 5.71
N ALA A 134 1.88 1.81 6.14
CA ALA A 134 3.33 1.58 6.15
C ALA A 134 3.92 1.63 4.73
N THR A 135 3.23 1.07 3.73
CA THR A 135 3.62 1.20 2.32
C THR A 135 3.62 2.66 1.88
N ALA A 136 2.58 3.44 2.22
CA ALA A 136 2.54 4.86 1.89
C ALA A 136 3.77 5.61 2.44
N VAL A 137 4.13 5.37 3.71
CA VAL A 137 5.32 5.98 4.32
C VAL A 137 6.61 5.53 3.63
N GLN A 138 6.75 4.23 3.31
CA GLN A 138 7.92 3.68 2.64
C GLN A 138 8.13 4.24 1.24
N GLU A 139 7.05 4.46 0.49
CA GLU A 139 7.05 5.08 -0.84
C GLU A 139 7.22 6.61 -0.80
N GLY A 140 7.41 7.19 0.39
CA GLY A 140 7.53 8.65 0.57
C GLY A 140 6.23 9.41 0.27
N ALA A 141 5.08 8.74 0.28
CA ALA A 141 3.79 9.37 0.10
C ALA A 141 3.43 10.20 1.34
N ALA A 142 2.88 11.39 1.11
CA ALA A 142 2.44 12.29 2.17
C ALA A 142 1.11 11.86 2.80
N ALA A 143 0.37 10.96 2.14
CA ALA A 143 -0.95 10.52 2.57
C ALA A 143 -1.30 9.12 2.06
N LEU A 144 -2.21 8.45 2.79
CA LEU A 144 -3.06 7.37 2.31
C LEU A 144 -4.47 7.94 2.09
N VAL A 145 -4.97 7.85 0.86
CA VAL A 145 -6.29 8.38 0.47
C VAL A 145 -7.24 7.22 0.23
N LEU A 146 -8.35 7.20 0.96
CA LEU A 146 -9.43 6.23 0.82
C LEU A 146 -10.52 6.75 -0.10
N ASP A 147 -11.05 5.86 -0.95
CA ASP A 147 -12.25 6.05 -1.77
C ASP A 147 -12.27 7.40 -2.50
N VAL A 148 -11.23 7.67 -3.28
CA VAL A 148 -11.05 8.96 -3.99
C VAL A 148 -12.22 9.29 -4.94
N ALA A 149 -12.92 8.28 -5.46
CA ALA A 149 -14.12 8.41 -6.28
C ALA A 149 -15.44 8.42 -5.48
N GLY A 150 -15.38 8.36 -4.15
CA GLY A 150 -16.54 8.27 -3.26
C GLY A 150 -17.00 6.83 -2.98
N PRO A 151 -18.06 6.64 -2.16
CA PRO A 151 -18.93 7.69 -1.62
C PRO A 151 -18.36 8.48 -0.43
N HIS A 152 -17.38 7.93 0.29
CA HIS A 152 -16.83 8.55 1.50
C HIS A 152 -15.32 8.71 1.43
N ARG A 153 -14.86 9.82 0.84
CA ARG A 153 -13.42 10.13 0.79
C ARG A 153 -12.86 10.41 2.19
N PHE A 154 -11.76 9.76 2.52
CA PHE A 154 -11.00 10.02 3.75
C PHE A 154 -9.51 10.10 3.45
N VAL A 155 -8.79 10.93 4.21
CA VAL A 155 -7.34 11.13 4.04
C VAL A 155 -6.65 10.88 5.37
N LEU A 156 -5.75 9.91 5.40
CA LEU A 156 -4.82 9.65 6.50
C LEU A 156 -3.47 10.26 6.14
N ASP A 157 -3.02 11.26 6.90
CA ASP A 157 -1.85 12.08 6.61
C ASP A 157 -1.14 12.56 7.89
N GLY A 158 -0.01 13.24 7.70
CA GLY A 158 0.75 13.87 8.79
C GLY A 158 1.17 12.88 9.87
N ASP A 159 1.16 13.32 11.13
CA ASP A 159 1.53 12.46 12.26
C ASP A 159 0.64 11.23 12.40
N ASP A 160 -0.65 11.34 12.05
CA ASP A 160 -1.58 10.22 12.17
C ASP A 160 -1.18 9.09 11.21
N LEU A 161 -0.76 9.42 9.98
CA LEU A 161 -0.23 8.43 9.04
C LEU A 161 0.99 7.70 9.63
N HIS A 162 1.94 8.45 10.20
CA HIS A 162 3.16 7.88 10.77
C HIS A 162 2.87 7.01 12.01
N ARG A 163 1.99 7.46 12.91
CA ARG A 163 1.56 6.69 14.08
C ARG A 163 0.86 5.40 13.66
N PHE A 164 -0.08 5.51 12.71
CA PHE A 164 -0.83 4.37 12.22
C PHE A 164 0.07 3.35 11.49
N ALA A 165 0.99 3.83 10.65
CA ALA A 165 2.01 3.01 9.99
C ALA A 165 2.94 2.31 10.99
N ALA A 166 3.26 2.97 12.12
CA ALA A 166 4.05 2.40 13.21
C ALA A 166 3.24 1.48 14.15
N GLY A 167 1.97 1.19 13.83
CA GLY A 167 1.12 0.28 14.59
C GLY A 167 0.53 0.87 15.87
N TRP A 168 0.55 2.20 16.03
CA TRP A 168 -0.17 2.86 17.12
C TRP A 168 -1.67 2.74 16.88
N ARG A 169 -2.44 2.59 17.96
CA ARG A 169 -3.89 2.43 17.92
C ARG A 169 -4.58 3.64 18.57
N PRO A 170 -5.58 4.25 17.92
CA PRO A 170 -6.43 5.23 18.59
C PRO A 170 -7.20 4.56 19.73
N VAL A 171 -7.26 5.22 20.88
CA VAL A 171 -7.99 4.75 22.05
C VAL A 171 -8.90 5.86 22.58
N ARG A 172 -10.05 5.46 23.10
CA ARG A 172 -10.98 6.39 23.76
C ARG A 172 -10.58 6.54 25.23
N LEU A 173 -10.50 7.78 25.67
CA LEU A 173 -10.18 8.14 27.06
C LEU A 173 -11.46 8.24 27.90
N GLU A 174 -11.33 8.19 29.23
CA GLU A 174 -12.46 8.24 30.17
C GLU A 174 -13.24 9.57 30.08
N ASP A 175 -12.56 10.67 29.74
CA ASP A 175 -13.16 11.99 29.53
C ASP A 175 -13.94 12.11 28.20
N GLY A 176 -14.01 11.02 27.43
CA GLY A 176 -14.64 10.97 26.12
C GLY A 176 -13.75 11.46 24.98
N GLY A 177 -12.54 11.94 25.27
CA GLY A 177 -11.52 12.31 24.30
C GLY A 177 -10.84 11.11 23.65
N TRP A 178 -9.87 11.40 22.79
CA TRP A 178 -9.09 10.41 22.06
C TRP A 178 -7.60 10.55 22.35
N GLY A 179 -6.91 9.43 22.44
CA GLY A 179 -5.47 9.33 22.54
C GLY A 179 -4.91 8.27 21.61
N TRP A 180 -3.59 8.14 21.58
CA TRP A 180 -2.89 7.08 20.86
C TRP A 180 -2.21 6.14 21.86
N LEU A 181 -2.40 4.84 21.66
CA LEU A 181 -1.72 3.77 22.38
C LEU A 181 -0.74 3.08 21.42
N GLY A 182 0.55 3.14 21.72
CA GLY A 182 1.57 2.44 20.96
C GLY A 182 2.84 2.32 21.80
N ARG A 183 3.80 1.54 21.29
CA ARG A 183 5.15 1.58 21.88
C ARG A 183 5.82 2.84 21.37
N ALA A 184 6.23 3.70 22.31
CA ALA A 184 7.25 4.69 21.98
C ALA A 184 8.46 3.93 21.42
N GLY A 185 9.03 4.41 20.32
CA GLY A 185 10.29 3.87 19.82
C GLY A 185 11.35 3.94 20.93
N ASP A 186 12.25 2.95 20.94
CA ASP A 186 13.44 2.98 21.79
C ASP A 186 14.38 4.13 21.38
#